data_AF-A0A2V6PUK3-F1
#
_entry.id   AF-A0A2V6PUK3-F1
#
_cell.length_a   1.000
_cell.length_b   1.000
_cell.length_c   1.000
_cell.angle_alpha   90.00
_cell.angle_beta   90.00
_cell.angle_gamma   90.00
#
_symmetry.space_group_name_H-M   'P 1'
#
loop_
_entity.id
_entity.type
_entity.pdbx_description
1 polymer ?
#
loop_
_entity_poly.entity_id
_entity_poly.type
_entity_poly.pdbx_seq_one_letter_code
_entity_poly.pdbx_strand_id
1 'polypeptide(L)'
;MASDDAIATLDKVVQDALTYFGGPGRTTSARVDRWQARDVLMHFIYFHDATAWGIQSAAQDGPPWPVPADADTVNEVSRRLHEHESLEELLTQVRQAHARLKRRDHDGTAAARAARAALERARPRVAGGGESLTARRQRSNPSVSD
;
A
#
# COMPACT_ATOMS: atom_id res chain seq x y z
N MET A 1 -2.03 -10.61 7.24
CA MET A 1 -1.05 -10.17 8.24
C MET A 1 0.29 -9.74 7.62
N ALA A 2 0.38 -9.42 6.32
CA ALA A 2 1.67 -9.13 5.66
C ALA A 2 1.97 -7.63 5.42
N SER A 3 0.99 -6.74 5.53
CA SER A 3 1.16 -5.30 5.21
C SER A 3 1.76 -4.51 6.38
N ASP A 4 1.25 -4.75 7.59
CA ASP A 4 1.65 -3.99 8.79
C ASP A 4 3.14 -4.20 9.12
N ASP A 5 3.63 -5.44 8.97
CA ASP A 5 5.04 -5.79 9.17
C ASP A 5 5.94 -5.15 8.09
N ALA A 6 5.47 -5.03 6.85
CA ALA A 6 6.22 -4.41 5.76
C ALA A 6 6.39 -2.90 5.96
N ILE A 7 5.32 -2.20 6.39
CA ILE A 7 5.37 -0.76 6.67
C ILE A 7 6.21 -0.46 7.92
N ALA A 8 6.11 -1.26 8.97
CA ALA A 8 6.96 -1.13 10.15
C ALA A 8 8.45 -1.35 9.80
N THR A 9 8.74 -2.34 8.96
CA THR A 9 10.10 -2.58 8.45
C THR A 9 10.59 -1.40 7.61
N LEU A 10 9.75 -0.86 6.73
CA LEU A 10 10.08 0.30 5.92
C LEU A 10 10.38 1.53 6.79
N ASP A 11 9.55 1.80 7.81
CA ASP A 11 9.75 2.90 8.76
C ASP A 11 11.13 2.81 9.42
N LYS A 12 11.50 1.63 9.92
CA LYS A 12 12.82 1.39 10.49
C LYS A 12 13.95 1.68 9.49
N VAL A 13 13.89 1.11 8.28
CA VAL A 13 14.92 1.30 7.26
C VAL A 13 15.05 2.77 6.85
N VAL A 14 13.94 3.50 6.75
CA VAL A 14 13.96 4.93 6.44
C VAL A 14 14.58 5.73 7.59
N GLN A 15 14.28 5.42 8.85
CA GLN A 15 14.93 6.06 9.99
C GLN A 15 16.45 5.78 10.04
N ASP A 16 16.86 4.55 9.74
CA ASP A 16 18.28 4.17 9.67
C ASP A 16 18.99 4.97 8.55
N ALA A 17 18.38 5.08 7.37
CA ALA A 17 18.91 5.87 6.27
C ALA A 17 19.00 7.37 6.60
N LEU A 18 17.94 7.94 7.18
CA LEU A 18 17.90 9.35 7.58
C LEU A 18 18.96 9.64 8.66
N THR A 19 19.15 8.74 9.61
CA THR A 19 20.20 8.83 10.64
C THR A 19 21.58 8.81 10.01
N TYR A 20 21.83 7.88 9.10
CA TYR A 20 23.11 7.78 8.40
C TYR A 20 23.42 9.05 7.62
N PHE A 21 22.53 9.48 6.71
CA PHE A 21 22.74 10.66 5.89
C PHE A 21 22.70 11.98 6.68
N GLY A 22 22.00 12.01 7.81
CA GLY A 22 22.02 13.11 8.78
C GLY A 22 23.27 13.15 9.66
N GLY A 23 24.11 12.11 9.65
CA GLY A 23 25.31 12.00 10.49
C GLY A 23 26.55 11.54 9.69
N PRO A 24 27.04 10.29 9.86
CA PRO A 24 28.28 9.83 9.21
C PRO A 24 28.28 9.94 7.68
N GLY A 25 27.11 9.81 7.04
CA GLY A 25 26.95 9.89 5.59
C GLY A 25 27.05 11.31 5.02
N ARG A 26 27.05 12.36 5.85
CA ARG A 26 27.14 13.76 5.38
C ARG A 26 28.43 14.07 4.64
N THR A 27 29.52 13.48 5.10
CA THR A 27 30.89 13.75 4.63
C THR A 27 31.43 12.62 3.78
N THR A 28 30.60 11.64 3.42
CA THR A 28 31.02 10.51 2.60
C THR A 28 31.44 10.99 1.21
N SER A 29 32.56 10.45 0.73
CA SER A 29 33.03 10.64 -0.65
C SER A 29 32.65 9.48 -1.56
N ALA A 30 31.83 8.54 -1.07
CA ALA A 30 31.40 7.37 -1.82
C ALA A 30 30.64 7.76 -3.10
N ARG A 31 31.00 7.09 -4.20
CA ARG A 31 30.42 7.32 -5.53
C ARG A 31 30.30 6.01 -6.30
N VAL A 32 29.30 5.96 -7.16
CA VAL A 32 29.17 4.96 -8.23
C VAL A 32 29.16 5.74 -9.53
N ASP A 33 30.21 5.61 -10.34
CA ASP A 33 30.46 6.47 -11.51
C ASP A 33 30.35 7.97 -11.15
N ARG A 34 29.38 8.67 -11.75
CA ARG A 34 29.11 10.10 -11.50
C ARG A 34 28.19 10.35 -10.30
N TRP A 35 27.56 9.32 -9.75
CA TRP A 35 26.54 9.43 -8.72
C TRP A 35 27.17 9.55 -7.34
N GLN A 36 26.77 10.59 -6.60
CA GLN A 36 27.18 10.81 -5.22
C GLN A 36 26.23 10.08 -4.28
N ALA A 37 26.70 9.72 -3.09
CA ALA A 37 25.85 9.09 -2.08
C ALA A 37 24.57 9.88 -1.79
N ARG A 38 24.61 11.22 -1.84
CA ARG A 38 23.41 12.07 -1.64
C ARG A 38 22.32 11.82 -2.68
N ASP A 39 22.69 11.41 -3.89
CA ASP A 39 21.75 11.29 -5.01
C ASP A 39 20.77 10.14 -4.77
N VAL A 40 21.10 9.16 -3.91
CA VAL A 40 20.17 8.11 -3.51
C VAL A 40 18.92 8.67 -2.80
N LEU A 41 19.04 9.80 -2.10
CA LEU A 41 17.91 10.43 -1.43
C LEU A 41 16.87 10.94 -2.43
N MET A 42 17.31 11.39 -3.61
CA MET A 42 16.43 11.83 -4.70
C MET A 42 15.59 10.66 -5.23
N HIS A 43 16.19 9.47 -5.30
CA HIS A 43 15.48 8.24 -5.67
C HIS A 43 14.46 7.85 -4.61
N PHE A 44 14.82 7.98 -3.32
CA PHE A 44 13.88 7.72 -2.23
C PHE A 44 12.67 8.63 -2.34
N ILE A 45 12.84 9.93 -2.61
CA ILE A 45 11.72 10.86 -2.77
C ILE A 45 10.81 10.40 -3.92
N TYR A 46 11.39 10.17 -5.11
CA TYR A 46 10.64 9.77 -6.30
C TYR A 46 9.81 8.50 -6.07
N PHE A 47 10.44 7.43 -5.58
CA PHE A 47 9.76 6.15 -5.40
C PHE A 47 8.75 6.15 -4.26
N HIS A 48 8.97 6.94 -3.20
CA HIS A 48 7.95 7.11 -2.16
C HIS A 48 6.69 7.80 -2.72
N ASP A 49 6.86 8.87 -3.49
CA ASP A 49 5.73 9.62 -4.05
C ASP A 49 5.01 8.82 -5.15
N ALA A 50 5.74 8.13 -6.02
CA ALA A 50 5.16 7.23 -7.02
C ALA A 50 4.34 6.10 -6.36
N THR A 51 4.86 5.50 -5.28
CA THR A 51 4.15 4.45 -4.54
C THR A 51 2.92 5.00 -3.83
N ALA A 52 3.03 6.16 -3.17
CA ALA A 52 1.91 6.80 -2.50
C ALA A 52 0.80 7.16 -3.48
N TRP A 53 1.16 7.65 -4.67
CA TRP A 53 0.21 7.87 -5.76
C TRP A 53 -0.44 6.57 -6.22
N GLY A 54 0.35 5.50 -6.41
CA GLY A 54 -0.16 4.20 -6.85
C GLY A 54 -1.21 3.60 -5.90
N ILE A 55 -0.94 3.67 -4.59
CA ILE A 55 -1.90 3.26 -3.56
C ILE A 55 -3.18 4.09 -3.66
N GLN A 56 -3.05 5.42 -3.79
CA GLN A 56 -4.20 6.31 -3.89
C GLN A 56 -5.03 6.02 -5.15
N SER A 57 -4.38 5.81 -6.30
CA SER A 57 -5.05 5.49 -7.56
C SER A 57 -5.83 4.19 -7.44
N ALA A 58 -5.20 3.13 -6.92
CA ALA A 58 -5.87 1.84 -6.72
C ALA A 58 -7.07 1.93 -5.76
N ALA A 59 -6.98 2.74 -4.70
CA ALA A 59 -8.09 2.98 -3.78
C ALA A 59 -9.27 3.74 -4.42
N GLN A 60 -9.06 4.37 -5.58
CA GLN A 60 -10.04 5.14 -6.33
C GLN A 60 -10.43 4.47 -7.66
N ASP A 61 -10.12 3.18 -7.84
CA ASP A 61 -10.30 2.43 -9.10
C ASP A 61 -9.63 3.14 -10.31
N GLY A 62 -8.56 3.90 -10.04
CA GLY A 62 -7.77 4.62 -11.02
C GLY A 62 -6.73 3.74 -11.72
N PRO A 63 -6.03 4.28 -12.73
CA PRO A 63 -5.03 3.54 -13.49
C PRO A 63 -3.76 3.25 -12.66
N PRO A 64 -2.99 2.20 -13.02
CA PRO A 64 -1.67 2.00 -12.44
C PRO A 64 -0.74 3.17 -12.76
N TRP A 65 0.27 3.42 -11.91
CA TRP A 65 1.27 4.46 -12.18
C TRP A 65 2.12 4.04 -13.37
N PRO A 66 2.18 4.87 -14.44
CA PRO A 66 3.04 4.57 -15.57
C PRO A 66 4.49 4.90 -15.20
N VAL A 67 5.37 3.89 -15.21
CA VAL A 67 6.82 4.13 -15.18
C VAL A 67 7.24 4.51 -16.61
N PRO A 68 7.65 5.76 -16.86
CA PRO A 68 7.68 6.31 -18.23
C PRO A 68 8.85 5.84 -19.08
N ALA A 69 9.84 5.17 -18.49
CA ALA A 69 11.07 4.73 -19.14
C ALA A 69 11.75 3.60 -18.34
N ASP A 70 12.89 3.13 -18.82
CA ASP A 70 13.77 2.24 -18.06
C ASP A 70 14.31 2.87 -16.77
N ALA A 71 14.88 2.04 -15.90
CA ALA A 71 15.37 2.45 -14.59
C ALA A 71 16.46 3.53 -14.68
N ASP A 72 17.37 3.46 -15.65
CA ASP A 72 18.45 4.44 -15.81
C ASP A 72 17.89 5.82 -16.16
N THR A 73 16.90 5.86 -17.05
CA THR A 73 16.21 7.09 -17.43
C THR A 73 15.42 7.67 -16.25
N VAL A 74 14.70 6.84 -15.50
CA VAL A 74 13.96 7.27 -14.29
C VAL A 74 14.91 7.80 -13.21
N ASN A 75 16.05 7.15 -13.01
CA ASN A 75 17.08 7.58 -12.06
C ASN A 75 17.65 8.95 -12.45
N GLU A 76 17.95 9.17 -13.74
CA GLU A 76 18.42 10.47 -14.23
C GLU A 76 17.36 11.57 -14.08
N VAL A 77 16.09 11.27 -14.34
CA VAL A 77 14.98 12.21 -14.09
C VAL A 77 14.88 12.55 -12.61
N SER A 78 14.90 11.54 -11.74
CA SER A 78 14.86 11.72 -10.28
C SER A 78 15.99 12.63 -9.80
N ARG A 79 17.19 12.45 -10.35
CA ARG A 79 18.34 13.32 -10.06
C ARG A 79 18.10 14.76 -10.48
N ARG A 80 17.64 14.97 -11.73
CA ARG A 80 17.45 16.30 -12.30
C ARG A 80 16.36 17.10 -11.60
N LEU A 81 15.30 16.43 -11.14
CA LEU A 81 14.24 17.08 -10.35
C LEU A 81 14.77 17.72 -9.07
N HIS A 82 15.87 17.18 -8.55
CA HIS A 82 16.37 17.44 -7.21
C HIS A 82 17.81 17.97 -7.17
N GLU A 83 18.40 18.30 -8.33
CA GLU A 83 19.84 18.55 -8.41
C GLU A 83 20.29 19.82 -7.68
N HIS A 84 19.38 20.79 -7.54
CA HIS A 84 19.63 22.08 -6.90
C HIS A 84 19.51 22.05 -5.38
N GLU A 85 18.97 20.98 -4.80
CA GLU A 85 18.70 20.93 -3.38
C GLU A 85 19.95 20.57 -2.58
N SER A 86 20.02 21.14 -1.38
CA SER A 86 20.98 20.78 -0.36
C SER A 86 20.66 19.42 0.26
N LEU A 87 21.63 18.83 0.94
CA LEU A 87 21.42 17.58 1.68
C LEU A 87 20.31 17.70 2.73
N GLU A 88 20.21 18.84 3.42
CA GLU A 88 19.16 19.07 4.43
C GLU A 88 17.75 19.12 3.84
N GLU A 89 17.63 19.76 2.68
CA GLU A 89 16.37 19.81 1.93
C GLU A 89 15.98 18.42 1.48
N LEU A 90 16.91 17.63 0.93
CA LEU A 90 16.66 16.24 0.55
C LEU A 90 16.23 15.38 1.74
N LEU A 91 16.90 15.49 2.89
CA LEU A 91 16.51 14.76 4.10
C LEU A 91 15.11 15.17 4.59
N THR A 92 14.77 16.45 4.50
CA THR A 92 13.43 16.96 4.84
C THR A 92 12.38 16.41 3.89
N GLN A 93 12.66 16.44 2.59
CA GLN A 93 11.76 15.92 1.56
C GLN A 93 11.54 14.40 1.70
N VAL A 94 12.58 13.62 2.00
CA VAL A 94 12.45 12.18 2.27
C VAL A 94 11.51 11.93 3.45
N ARG A 95 11.65 12.68 4.56
CA ARG A 95 10.73 12.56 5.71
C ARG A 95 9.28 12.86 5.31
N GLN A 96 9.07 13.89 4.50
CA GLN A 96 7.75 14.28 4.04
C GLN A 96 7.13 13.24 3.09
N ALA A 97 7.91 12.74 2.13
CA ALA A 97 7.50 11.69 1.20
C ALA A 97 7.16 10.40 1.94
N HIS A 98 7.99 10.00 2.90
CA HIS A 98 7.72 8.85 3.75
C HIS A 98 6.45 9.01 4.59
N ALA A 99 6.23 10.19 5.18
CA ALA A 99 5.00 10.48 5.91
C ALA A 99 3.75 10.45 5.00
N ARG A 100 3.86 10.91 3.73
CA ARG A 100 2.79 10.78 2.74
C ARG A 100 2.49 9.32 2.43
N LEU A 101 3.51 8.51 2.18
CA LEU A 101 3.34 7.08 1.89
C LEU A 101 2.63 6.35 3.03
N LYS A 102 3.06 6.54 4.29
CA LYS A 102 2.41 5.92 5.46
C LYS A 102 0.94 6.28 5.58
N ARG A 103 0.58 7.54 5.32
CA ARG A 103 -0.83 7.96 5.32
C ARG A 103 -1.62 7.25 4.22
N ARG A 104 -1.09 7.17 3.00
CA ARG A 104 -1.77 6.51 1.88
C ARG A 104 -1.97 5.02 2.10
N ASP A 105 -0.97 4.33 2.65
CA ASP A 105 -1.10 2.92 3.02
C ASP A 105 -2.21 2.68 4.05
N HIS A 106 -2.25 3.50 5.11
CA HIS A 106 -3.29 3.42 6.12
C HIS A 106 -4.69 3.67 5.52
N ASP A 107 -4.83 4.71 4.71
CA ASP A 107 -6.10 5.06 4.04
C ASP A 107 -6.56 3.94 3.08
N GLY A 108 -5.64 3.41 2.26
CA GLY A 108 -5.92 2.33 1.32
C GLY A 108 -6.34 1.03 2.02
N THR A 109 -5.65 0.68 3.11
CA THR A 109 -6.00 -0.48 3.93
C THR A 109 -7.37 -0.31 4.59
N ALA A 110 -7.71 0.90 5.06
CA ALA A 110 -9.02 1.21 5.61
C ALA A 110 -10.14 1.08 4.55
N ALA A 111 -9.93 1.62 3.35
CA ALA A 111 -10.86 1.51 2.24
C ALA A 111 -11.11 0.05 1.83
N ALA A 112 -10.03 -0.74 1.67
CA ALA A 112 -10.13 -2.16 1.34
C ALA A 112 -10.90 -2.96 2.40
N ARG A 113 -10.70 -2.66 3.69
CA ARG A 113 -11.43 -3.29 4.80
C ARG A 113 -12.92 -2.93 4.77
N ALA A 114 -13.26 -1.66 4.52
CA ALA A 114 -14.64 -1.21 4.42
C ALA A 114 -15.38 -1.86 3.24
N ALA A 115 -14.72 -1.97 2.08
CA ALA A 115 -15.26 -2.64 0.90
C ALA A 115 -15.56 -4.12 1.17
N ARG A 116 -14.64 -4.85 1.82
CA ARG A 116 -14.85 -6.25 2.22
C ARG A 116 -16.03 -6.41 3.20
N ALA A 117 -16.14 -5.52 4.20
CA ALA A 117 -17.25 -5.56 5.15
C ALA A 117 -18.60 -5.26 4.49
N ALA A 118 -18.63 -4.36 3.50
CA ALA A 118 -19.83 -4.09 2.71
C ALA A 118 -20.25 -5.31 1.86
N LEU A 119 -19.27 -5.97 1.21
CA LEU A 119 -19.51 -7.19 0.44
C LEU A 119 -20.09 -8.32 1.30
N GLU A 120 -19.56 -8.52 2.51
CA GLU A 120 -20.06 -9.56 3.42
C GLU A 120 -21.48 -9.25 3.94
N ARG A 121 -21.80 -7.98 4.20
CA ARG A 121 -23.18 -7.57 4.54
C ARG A 121 -24.16 -7.74 3.39
N ALA A 122 -23.71 -7.52 2.15
CA ALA A 122 -24.53 -7.68 0.96
C ALA A 122 -24.74 -9.16 0.57
N ARG A 123 -24.01 -10.08 1.20
CA ARG A 123 -24.11 -11.51 0.93
C ARG A 123 -25.49 -12.02 1.37
N PRO A 124 -26.30 -12.61 0.47
CA PRO A 124 -27.62 -13.09 0.83
C PRO A 124 -27.48 -14.16 1.91
N ARG A 125 -28.18 -13.96 3.05
CA ARG A 125 -28.29 -15.00 4.06
C ARG A 125 -29.04 -16.15 3.39
N VAL A 126 -28.35 -17.27 3.17
CA VAL A 126 -29.00 -18.51 2.75
C VAL A 126 -30.00 -18.82 3.85
N ALA A 127 -31.29 -18.57 3.58
CA ALA A 127 -32.36 -19.00 4.45
C ALA A 127 -32.23 -20.52 4.57
N GLY A 128 -32.07 -21.01 5.79
CA GLY A 128 -32.01 -22.44 6.08
C GLY A 128 -33.29 -23.11 5.62
N GLY A 129 -33.30 -23.59 4.37
CA GLY A 129 -34.27 -24.54 3.86
C GLY A 129 -33.95 -25.89 4.46
N GLY A 130 -34.47 -26.13 5.65
CA GLY A 130 -34.28 -27.37 6.40
C GLY A 130 -35.57 -27.84 7.07
N GLU A 131 -36.74 -27.58 6.47
CA GLU A 131 -37.93 -28.37 6.82
C GLU A 131 -37.86 -29.69 6.08
N SER A 132 -37.55 -30.73 6.85
CA SER A 132 -37.52 -32.13 6.43
C SER A 132 -38.88 -32.53 5.84
N LEU A 133 -38.92 -32.78 4.53
CA LEU A 133 -40.11 -33.25 3.79
C LEU A 133 -40.56 -34.69 4.17
N THR A 134 -39.99 -35.32 5.19
CA THR A 134 -40.35 -36.67 5.62
C THR A 134 -41.44 -36.73 6.71
N ALA A 135 -41.99 -35.61 7.19
CA ALA A 135 -42.95 -35.62 8.31
C ALA A 135 -44.42 -35.27 7.94
N ARG A 136 -44.82 -35.31 6.65
CA ARG A 136 -46.21 -34.99 6.24
C ARG A 136 -46.97 -36.13 5.57
N ARG A 137 -46.60 -37.38 5.86
CA ARG A 137 -47.30 -38.59 5.37
C ARG A 137 -47.76 -39.53 6.48
N GLN A 138 -48.19 -38.98 7.62
CA GLN A 138 -48.94 -39.73 8.63
C GLN A 138 -49.93 -38.79 9.33
N ARG A 139 -51.05 -38.52 8.67
CA ARG A 139 -52.32 -38.08 9.28
C ARG A 139 -53.33 -37.96 8.15
N SER A 140 -54.18 -38.98 8.02
CA SER A 140 -55.55 -38.99 7.45
C SER A 140 -55.81 -40.36 6.83
N ASN A 141 -56.17 -41.34 7.67
CA ASN A 141 -56.88 -42.53 7.24
C ASN A 141 -58.30 -42.38 7.79
N PRO A 142 -59.35 -42.20 6.97
CA PRO A 142 -60.71 -42.24 7.48
C PRO A 142 -61.11 -43.70 7.71
N SER A 143 -61.50 -44.00 8.94
CA SER A 143 -62.18 -45.24 9.32
C SER A 143 -63.51 -45.34 8.58
N VAL A 144 -63.67 -46.39 7.78
CA VAL A 144 -64.95 -46.91 7.31
C VAL A 144 -65.43 -47.91 8.36
N SER A 145 -66.67 -47.75 8.83
CA SER A 145 -67.42 -48.77 9.54
C SER A 145 -68.77 -48.94 8.84
N ASP A 146 -69.16 -50.21 8.70
CA ASP A 146 -70.40 -50.72 8.11
C ASP A 146 -71.68 -50.27 8.83
#